data_AF-A0A2W4Q9X0-F1
#
_entry.id   AF-A0A2W4Q9X0-F1
#
_cell.length_a   1.000
_cell.length_b   1.000
_cell.length_c   1.000
_cell.angle_alpha   90.00
_cell.angle_beta   90.00
_cell.angle_gamma   90.00
#
_symmetry.space_group_name_H-M   'P 1'
#
loop_
_entity.id
_entity.type
_entity.pdbx_description
1 polymer ?
#
loop_
_entity_poly.entity_id
_entity_poly.type
_entity_poly.pdbx_seq_one_letter_code
_entity_poly.pdbx_strand_id
1 'polypeptide(L)'
;MTKPMLLLMGLLSIGLYQNWELVGDFFNPPASSTMRQGNVVLYATQWCSYCAKTRKFFAKKHIAYKELDVESSEQGRIGYERLGGGGVPIIVVNESTVIRGYDPGAIIKALGRTP
;
A
#
# COMPACT_ATOMS: atom_id res chain seq x y z
N MET A 1 -35.99 -29.29 -33.70
CA MET A 1 -34.89 -29.38 -32.71
C MET A 1 -33.86 -28.24 -32.82
N THR A 2 -34.18 -27.08 -33.38
CA THR A 2 -33.18 -26.02 -33.67
C THR A 2 -33.55 -24.61 -33.18
N LYS A 3 -34.85 -24.31 -33.04
CA LYS A 3 -35.34 -22.98 -32.62
C LYS A 3 -35.07 -22.60 -31.14
N PRO A 4 -35.30 -23.47 -30.13
CA PRO A 4 -35.06 -23.09 -28.74
C PRO A 4 -33.56 -23.04 -28.39
N MET A 5 -32.74 -23.83 -29.09
CA MET A 5 -31.29 -23.85 -28.89
C MET A 5 -30.61 -22.59 -29.43
N LEU A 6 -31.07 -22.06 -30.57
CA LEU A 6 -30.58 -20.78 -31.10
C LEU A 6 -30.92 -19.60 -30.18
N LEU A 7 -32.12 -19.63 -29.58
CA LEU A 7 -32.56 -18.61 -28.61
C LEU A 7 -31.71 -18.62 -27.34
N LEU A 8 -31.38 -19.81 -26.82
CA LEU A 8 -30.50 -19.94 -25.65
C LEU A 8 -29.08 -19.46 -25.94
N MET A 9 -28.51 -19.79 -27.09
CA MET A 9 -27.20 -19.27 -27.50
C MET A 9 -27.22 -17.75 -27.69
N GLY A 10 -28.30 -17.20 -28.26
CA GLY A 10 -28.48 -15.76 -28.41
C GLY A 10 -28.56 -15.03 -27.07
N LEU A 11 -29.35 -15.52 -26.11
CA LEU A 11 -29.48 -14.93 -24.77
C LEU A 11 -28.16 -15.00 -23.98
N LEU A 12 -27.41 -16.10 -24.09
CA LEU A 12 -26.07 -16.21 -23.51
C LEU A 12 -25.11 -15.20 -24.13
N SER A 13 -25.12 -15.07 -25.45
CA SER A 13 -24.26 -14.11 -26.16
C SER A 13 -24.61 -12.67 -25.77
N ILE A 14 -25.90 -12.33 -25.75
CA ILE A 14 -26.40 -11.01 -25.35
C ILE A 14 -26.06 -10.71 -23.89
N GLY A 15 -26.19 -11.67 -22.98
CA GLY A 15 -25.81 -11.48 -21.57
C GLY A 15 -24.31 -11.20 -21.41
N LEU A 16 -23.46 -11.88 -22.19
CA LEU A 16 -22.02 -11.63 -22.22
C LEU A 16 -21.67 -10.26 -22.84
N TYR A 17 -22.42 -9.82 -23.86
CA TYR A 17 -22.23 -8.50 -24.49
C TYR A 17 -22.77 -7.34 -23.64
N GLN A 18 -23.97 -7.48 -23.08
CA GLN A 18 -24.61 -6.46 -22.25
C GLN A 18 -23.91 -6.29 -20.91
N ASN A 19 -23.15 -7.28 -20.46
CA ASN A 19 -22.44 -7.29 -19.20
C ASN A 19 -20.93 -7.49 -19.40
N TRP A 20 -20.38 -6.84 -20.43
CA TRP A 20 -18.98 -6.94 -20.85
C TRP A 20 -17.98 -6.59 -19.73
N GLU A 21 -18.34 -5.64 -18.86
CA GLU A 21 -17.49 -5.24 -17.72
C GLU A 21 -17.34 -6.38 -16.69
N LEU A 22 -18.43 -7.07 -16.36
CA LEU A 22 -18.43 -8.18 -15.40
C LEU A 22 -17.66 -9.41 -15.92
N VAL A 23 -17.75 -9.67 -17.22
CA VAL A 23 -16.99 -10.74 -17.88
C VAL A 23 -15.51 -10.38 -17.94
N GLY A 24 -15.19 -9.10 -18.20
CA GLY A 24 -13.83 -8.58 -18.23
C GLY A 24 -13.08 -8.75 -16.91
N ASP A 25 -13.70 -8.39 -15.79
CA ASP A 25 -13.10 -8.49 -14.45
C ASP A 25 -12.76 -9.94 -14.04
N PHE A 26 -13.53 -10.92 -14.55
CA PHE A 26 -13.28 -12.34 -14.31
C PHE A 26 -12.05 -12.86 -15.07
N PHE A 27 -11.82 -12.35 -16.29
CA PHE A 27 -10.70 -12.79 -17.13
C PHE A 27 -9.42 -11.95 -16.96
N ASN A 28 -9.54 -10.72 -16.47
CA ASN A 28 -8.41 -9.83 -16.23
C ASN A 28 -8.64 -9.04 -14.93
N PRO A 29 -8.40 -9.66 -13.76
CA PRO A 29 -8.57 -8.97 -12.50
C PRO A 29 -7.68 -7.71 -12.49
N PRO A 30 -8.19 -6.57 -12.01
CA PRO A 30 -7.38 -5.37 -11.93
C PRO A 30 -6.13 -5.67 -11.09
N ALA A 31 -4.96 -5.23 -11.57
CA ALA A 31 -3.67 -5.42 -10.88
C ALA A 31 -3.62 -4.88 -9.44
N SER A 32 -4.71 -4.24 -8.97
CA SER A 32 -4.89 -3.68 -7.63
C SER A 32 -5.62 -4.62 -6.65
N SER A 33 -5.72 -5.94 -6.91
CA SER A 33 -6.22 -6.91 -5.91
C SER A 33 -5.19 -7.24 -4.81
N THR A 34 -3.93 -6.80 -4.96
CA THR A 34 -3.04 -6.67 -3.80
C THR A 34 -3.55 -5.47 -3.00
N MET A 35 -4.13 -5.72 -1.82
CA MET A 35 -4.46 -4.72 -0.78
C MET A 35 -3.54 -3.51 -0.96
N ARG A 36 -4.07 -2.33 -1.30
CA ARG A 36 -3.28 -1.10 -1.51
C ARG A 36 -2.44 -0.84 -0.27
N GLN A 37 -1.26 -1.46 -0.18
CA GLN A 37 -0.34 -1.23 0.92
C GLN A 37 0.18 0.17 0.64
N GLY A 38 -0.21 1.13 1.48
CA GLY A 38 0.22 2.50 1.31
C GLY A 38 1.74 2.56 1.19
N ASN A 39 2.26 3.46 0.37
CA ASN A 39 3.71 3.64 0.21
C ASN A 39 4.27 4.16 1.55
N VAL A 40 5.03 3.32 2.27
CA VAL A 40 5.65 3.69 3.55
C VAL A 40 7.15 3.87 3.37
N VAL A 41 7.67 5.01 3.80
CA VAL A 41 9.11 5.28 3.91
C VAL A 41 9.46 5.55 5.36
N LEU A 42 10.48 4.85 5.88
CA LEU A 42 11.03 5.04 7.21
C LEU A 42 12.40 5.70 7.11
N TYR A 43 12.52 6.91 7.63
CA TYR A 43 13.81 7.57 7.87
C TYR A 43 14.29 7.19 9.27
N ALA A 44 15.44 6.53 9.36
CA ALA A 44 15.93 5.92 10.59
C ALA A 44 17.46 6.03 10.72
N THR A 45 17.99 5.57 11.86
CA THR A 45 19.41 5.24 12.05
C THR A 45 19.53 3.82 12.60
N GLN A 46 20.73 3.22 12.51
CA GLN A 46 20.96 1.86 13.03
C GLN A 46 20.85 1.77 14.55
N TRP A 47 21.38 2.76 15.27
CA TRP A 47 21.50 2.75 16.73
C TRP A 47 20.24 3.20 17.48
N CYS A 48 19.24 3.77 16.79
CA CYS A 48 18.05 4.31 17.44
C CYS A 48 17.07 3.20 17.90
N SER A 49 16.79 3.16 19.21
CA SER A 49 15.88 2.18 19.82
C SER A 49 14.43 2.32 19.36
N TYR A 50 13.95 3.55 19.13
CA TYR A 50 12.60 3.78 18.59
C TYR A 50 12.50 3.40 17.11
N CYS A 51 13.57 3.56 16.32
CA CYS A 51 13.62 3.02 14.96
C CYS A 51 13.49 1.49 14.98
N ALA A 52 14.21 0.81 15.87
CA ALA A 52 14.09 -0.63 16.05
C ALA A 52 12.66 -1.07 16.46
N LYS A 53 11.98 -0.28 17.31
CA LYS A 53 10.56 -0.51 17.64
C LYS A 53 9.65 -0.38 16.42
N THR A 54 9.87 0.64 15.57
CA THR A 54 9.12 0.81 14.32
C THR A 54 9.33 -0.38 13.37
N ARG A 55 10.57 -0.83 13.16
CA ARG A 55 10.87 -2.01 12.33
C ARG A 55 10.12 -3.26 12.82
N LYS A 56 10.17 -3.52 14.13
CA LYS A 56 9.44 -4.65 14.76
C LYS A 56 7.93 -4.53 14.56
N PHE A 57 7.38 -3.32 14.67
CA PHE A 57 5.96 -3.07 14.45
C PHE A 57 5.55 -3.34 12.99
N PHE A 58 6.32 -2.83 12.03
CA PHE A 58 6.09 -3.07 10.61
C PHE A 58 6.16 -4.56 10.26
N ALA A 59 7.16 -5.27 10.78
CA ALA A 59 7.27 -6.72 10.61
C ALA A 59 6.04 -7.45 11.20
N LYS A 60 5.64 -7.11 12.43
CA LYS A 60 4.47 -7.73 13.10
C LYS A 60 3.15 -7.50 12.36
N LYS A 61 2.99 -6.34 11.70
CA LYS A 61 1.76 -5.97 10.98
C LYS A 61 1.84 -6.23 9.47
N HIS A 62 2.90 -6.90 9.00
CA HIS A 62 3.16 -7.16 7.58
C HIS A 62 3.00 -5.88 6.73
N ILE A 63 3.60 -4.78 7.20
CA ILE A 63 3.63 -3.50 6.48
C ILE A 63 4.89 -3.49 5.64
N ALA A 64 4.74 -3.48 4.31
CA ALA A 64 5.87 -3.23 3.41
C ALA A 64 6.32 -1.76 3.53
N TYR A 65 7.63 -1.53 3.59
CA TYR A 65 8.20 -0.18 3.69
C TYR A 65 9.60 -0.12 3.07
N LYS A 66 10.00 1.08 2.62
CA LYS A 66 11.39 1.40 2.29
C LYS A 66 12.05 2.03 3.50
N GLU A 67 13.23 1.54 3.88
CA GLU A 67 14.04 2.19 4.91
C GLU A 67 15.13 3.05 4.27
N LEU A 68 15.34 4.25 4.81
CA LEU A 68 16.42 5.15 4.46
C LEU A 68 17.17 5.52 5.74
N ASP A 69 18.43 5.10 5.81
CA ASP A 69 19.31 5.51 6.90
C ASP A 69 19.76 6.96 6.68
N VAL A 70 19.47 7.85 7.63
CA VAL A 70 19.74 9.29 7.49
C VAL A 70 21.20 9.65 7.68
N GLU A 71 22.01 8.76 8.26
CA GLU A 71 23.44 8.97 8.50
C GLU A 71 24.30 8.36 7.40
N SER A 72 23.88 7.23 6.82
CA SER A 72 24.69 6.50 5.84
C SER A 72 24.18 6.57 4.40
N SER A 73 22.97 7.09 4.15
CA SER A 73 22.41 7.23 2.80
C SER A 73 22.24 8.69 2.43
N GLU A 74 22.81 9.09 1.29
CA GLU A 74 22.63 10.44 0.76
C GLU A 74 21.15 10.74 0.46
N GLN A 75 20.41 9.76 -0.07
CA GLN A 75 18.96 9.90 -0.26
C GLN A 75 18.22 10.05 1.08
N GLY A 76 18.66 9.32 2.11
CA GLY A 76 18.11 9.40 3.46
C GLY A 76 18.35 10.77 4.09
N ARG A 77 19.59 11.27 4.02
CA ARG A 77 19.99 12.58 4.53
C ARG A 77 19.21 13.72 3.86
N ILE A 78 19.18 13.76 2.52
CA ILE A 78 18.44 14.78 1.77
C ILE A 78 16.94 14.73 2.10
N GLY A 79 16.34 13.54 2.13
CA GLY A 79 14.92 13.41 2.43
C GLY A 79 14.60 13.83 3.87
N TYR A 80 15.44 13.46 4.83
CA TYR A 80 15.33 13.88 6.23
C TYR A 80 15.42 15.39 6.40
N GLU A 81 16.36 16.05 5.73
CA GLU A 81 16.52 17.51 5.74
C GLU A 81 15.30 18.22 5.13
N ARG A 82 14.76 17.73 4.01
CA ARG A 82 13.53 18.27 3.40
C ARG A 82 12.31 18.15 4.31
N LEU A 83 12.28 17.12 5.15
CA LEU A 83 11.25 16.95 6.18
C LEU A 83 11.50 17.84 7.40
N GLY A 84 12.50 18.72 7.39
CA GLY A 84 12.83 19.63 8.49
C GLY A 84 13.62 18.98 9.63
N GLY A 85 14.13 17.76 9.42
CA GLY A 85 14.96 17.05 10.39
C GLY A 85 14.30 16.85 11.76
N GLY A 86 15.09 17.05 12.82
CA GLY A 86 14.67 16.89 14.22
C GLY A 86 15.14 15.56 14.83
N GLY A 87 14.27 14.56 14.81
CA GLY A 87 14.56 13.24 15.38
C GLY A 87 14.01 12.10 14.53
N VAL A 88 14.65 10.94 14.66
CA VAL A 88 14.22 9.68 14.05
C VAL A 88 13.49 8.79 15.06
N PRO A 89 12.53 7.94 14.64
CA PRO A 89 12.11 7.70 13.26
C PRO A 89 11.20 8.80 12.70
N ILE A 90 11.28 9.07 11.39
CA ILE A 90 10.25 9.79 10.64
C ILE A 90 9.63 8.82 9.64
N ILE A 91 8.31 8.69 9.67
CA ILE A 91 7.56 7.79 8.78
C ILE A 91 6.75 8.65 7.82
N VAL A 92 6.90 8.41 6.52
CA VAL A 92 6.08 9.03 5.48
C VAL A 92 5.16 7.96 4.90
N VAL A 93 3.86 8.22 4.90
CA VAL A 93 2.83 7.34 4.37
C VAL A 93 2.12 8.03 3.20
N ASN A 94 2.02 7.34 2.06
CA ASN A 94 1.38 7.84 0.84
C ASN A 94 1.88 9.24 0.44
N GLU A 95 3.18 9.48 0.57
CA GLU A 95 3.91 10.70 0.16
C GLU A 95 3.52 12.01 0.87
N SER A 96 2.43 12.01 1.63
CA SER A 96 1.79 13.24 2.17
C SER A 96 1.68 13.23 3.69
N THR A 97 1.51 12.05 4.31
CA THR A 97 1.33 11.96 5.76
C THR A 97 2.67 11.72 6.42
N VAL A 98 3.12 12.69 7.24
CA VAL A 98 4.38 12.61 7.99
C VAL A 98 4.08 12.33 9.46
N ILE A 99 4.64 11.25 9.99
CA ILE A 99 4.54 10.85 11.39
C ILE A 99 5.94 10.94 11.99
N ARG A 100 6.06 11.65 13.11
CA ARG A 100 7.34 11.83 13.82
C ARG A 100 7.36 10.96 15.07
N GLY A 101 8.44 10.22 15.26
CA GLY A 101 8.60 9.28 16.35
C GLY A 101 7.83 7.98 16.15
N TYR A 102 7.87 7.12 17.17
CA TYR A 102 7.17 5.85 17.18
C TYR A 102 5.74 6.02 17.69
N ASP A 103 4.77 6.05 16.77
CA ASP A 103 3.33 6.08 17.08
C ASP A 103 2.57 5.03 16.22
N PRO A 104 2.36 3.81 16.75
CA PRO A 104 1.61 2.75 16.07
C PRO A 104 0.19 3.13 15.69
N GLY A 105 -0.47 3.97 16.50
CA GLY A 105 -1.85 4.37 16.26
C GLY A 105 -1.94 5.31 15.07
N ALA A 106 -1.07 6.32 15.02
CA ALA A 106 -0.97 7.22 13.87
C ALA A 106 -0.60 6.46 12.58
N ILE A 107 0.31 5.48 12.66
CA ILE A 107 0.72 4.66 11.51
C ILE A 107 -0.48 3.88 10.93
N ILE A 108 -1.22 3.18 11.78
CA ILE A 108 -2.38 2.37 11.34
C ILE A 108 -3.48 3.26 10.78
N LYS A 109 -3.74 4.39 11.44
CA LYS A 109 -4.70 5.40 10.97
C LYS A 109 -4.30 5.95 9.59
N ALA A 110 -3.04 6.30 9.39
CA ALA A 110 -2.53 6.80 8.12
C ALA A 110 -2.60 5.77 6.98
N LEU A 111 -2.48 4.48 7.32
CA LEU A 111 -2.64 3.37 6.37
C LEU A 111 -4.10 3.02 6.08
N GLY A 112 -5.07 3.66 6.73
CA GLY A 112 -6.49 3.32 6.58
C GLY A 112 -6.82 1.90 7.01
N ARG A 113 -6.01 1.30 7.88
CA ARG A 113 -6.23 -0.05 8.41
C ARG A 113 -7.11 0.01 9.67
N THR A 114 -8.02 -0.94 9.82
CA THR A 114 -8.77 -1.12 11.07
C THR A 114 -7.85 -1.60 12.20
N PRO A 115 -8.10 -1.16 13.45
CA PRO A 115 -7.22 -1.44 14.59
C PRO A 115 -7.01 -2.94 14.89
#